data_AF-A0A7C5L3Q5-F1
#
_entry.id   AF-A0A7C5L3Q5-F1
#
_cell.length_a   1.000
_cell.length_b   1.000
_cell.length_c   1.000
_cell.angle_alpha   90.00
_cell.angle_beta   90.00
_cell.angle_gamma   90.00
#
_symmetry.space_group_name_H-M   'P 1'
#
loop_
_entity.id
_entity.type
_entity.pdbx_description
1 polymer ?
#
loop_
_entity_poly.entity_id
_entity_poly.type
_entity_poly.pdbx_seq_one_letter_code
_entity_poly.pdbx_strand_id
1 'polypeptide(L)'
;MKRLFYFTGYRLSVLYWKGKELVGSSSFEPTEAGLGEFRNYLSQTENIPGKFLVDVIEEDFRNEKIPHVGRNDRNSVIGRLIDRYYRASQDYCYSEVIGRDKKGRKDDIVLLGAMTNPQLIQPWLSVIDECEVPLSGIWTLPIISKKLLKVIKATSGCVLLVSQQVNSNVRQTLFRDGKLISSRQSIINQDIEDISNIGELAEPEVNRTIEFLRAQNLVAVD
;
A
#
# COMPACT_ATOMS: atom_id res chain seq x y z
N MET A 1 -19.00 -5.43 -14.38
CA MET A 1 -17.71 -6.13 -14.21
C MET A 1 -16.72 -5.17 -13.58
N LYS A 2 -15.67 -5.64 -12.88
CA LYS A 2 -14.63 -4.77 -12.31
C LYS A 2 -13.25 -5.33 -12.66
N ARG A 3 -12.34 -4.46 -13.09
CA ARG A 3 -10.95 -4.79 -13.41
C ARG A 3 -10.01 -4.19 -12.36
N LEU A 4 -9.12 -5.01 -11.82
CA LEU A 4 -8.10 -4.61 -10.86
C LEU A 4 -6.72 -4.98 -11.42
N PHE A 5 -5.90 -3.98 -11.66
CA PHE A 5 -4.48 -4.11 -11.92
C PHE A 5 -3.77 -4.22 -10.58
N TYR A 6 -3.19 -5.38 -10.27
CA TYR A 6 -2.54 -5.65 -9.01
C TYR A 6 -1.03 -5.85 -9.22
N PHE A 7 -0.24 -4.89 -8.76
CA PHE A 7 1.19 -4.84 -8.95
C PHE A 7 1.91 -5.16 -7.64
N THR A 8 2.68 -6.25 -7.64
CA THR A 8 3.41 -6.75 -6.45
C THR A 8 4.93 -6.56 -6.59
N GLY A 9 5.36 -5.47 -7.21
CA GLY A 9 6.77 -5.07 -7.34
C GLY A 9 7.52 -5.65 -8.53
N TYR A 10 7.13 -6.84 -9.00
CA TYR A 10 7.72 -7.48 -10.18
C TYR A 10 6.67 -7.67 -11.28
N ARG A 11 5.68 -8.50 -11.02
CA ARG A 11 4.65 -8.88 -11.98
C ARG A 11 3.37 -8.04 -11.83
N LEU A 12 2.71 -7.73 -12.94
CA LEU A 12 1.37 -7.16 -12.93
C LEU A 12 0.34 -8.28 -13.12
N SER A 13 -0.59 -8.42 -12.18
CA SER A 13 -1.73 -9.34 -12.33
C SER A 13 -3.01 -8.56 -12.52
N VAL A 14 -3.79 -8.92 -13.53
CA VAL A 14 -5.11 -8.33 -13.79
C VAL A 14 -6.18 -9.28 -13.30
N LEU A 15 -7.01 -8.80 -12.38
CA LEU A 15 -8.05 -9.57 -11.72
C LEU A 15 -9.43 -9.06 -12.18
N TYR A 16 -10.28 -9.98 -12.64
CA TYR A 16 -11.65 -9.68 -13.04
C TYR A 16 -12.67 -10.13 -12.00
N TRP A 17 -13.50 -9.19 -11.57
CA TRP A 17 -14.56 -9.46 -10.61
C TRP A 17 -15.94 -9.27 -11.24
N LYS A 18 -16.81 -10.25 -11.01
CA LYS A 18 -18.25 -10.17 -11.28
C LYS A 18 -18.98 -10.22 -9.94
N GLY A 19 -19.52 -9.08 -9.51
CA GLY A 19 -20.10 -8.97 -8.17
C GLY A 19 -19.04 -9.13 -7.07
N LYS A 20 -19.11 -10.25 -6.33
CA LYS A 20 -18.18 -10.64 -5.26
C LYS A 20 -17.31 -11.84 -5.62
N GLU A 21 -17.36 -12.28 -6.88
CA GLU A 21 -16.60 -13.45 -7.35
C GLU A 21 -15.47 -13.01 -8.27
N LEU A 22 -14.28 -13.58 -8.04
CA LEU A 22 -13.15 -13.48 -8.94
C LEU A 22 -13.38 -14.49 -10.07
N VAL A 23 -13.58 -14.00 -11.29
CA VAL A 23 -13.96 -14.82 -12.46
C VAL A 23 -12.81 -15.04 -13.43
N GLY A 24 -11.67 -14.38 -13.23
CA GLY A 24 -10.49 -14.58 -14.07
C GLY A 24 -9.29 -13.78 -13.59
N SER A 25 -8.11 -14.25 -13.97
CA SER A 25 -6.85 -13.58 -13.76
C SER A 25 -5.90 -13.77 -14.94
N SER A 26 -5.09 -12.76 -15.22
CA SER A 26 -3.99 -12.82 -16.19
C SER A 26 -2.78 -12.12 -15.58
N SER A 27 -1.57 -12.55 -15.89
CA SER A 27 -0.35 -11.97 -15.31
C SER A 27 0.67 -11.68 -16.40
N PHE A 28 1.40 -10.59 -16.23
CA PHE A 28 2.33 -10.04 -17.21
C PHE A 28 3.66 -9.71 -16.53
N GLU A 29 4.75 -10.11 -17.16
CA GLU A 29 6.11 -9.88 -16.67
C GLU A 29 6.63 -8.49 -17.07
N PRO A 30 7.51 -7.86 -16.26
CA PRO A 30 8.05 -6.52 -16.51
C PRO A 30 9.17 -6.56 -17.58
N THR A 31 8.87 -7.13 -18.73
CA THR A 31 9.76 -7.23 -19.90
C THR A 31 9.07 -6.62 -21.12
N GLU A 32 9.81 -6.28 -22.16
CA GLU A 32 9.22 -5.76 -23.41
C GLU A 32 8.16 -6.70 -23.98
N ALA A 33 8.41 -8.01 -23.93
CA ALA A 33 7.43 -9.03 -24.35
C ALA A 33 6.18 -9.00 -23.46
N GLY A 34 6.35 -8.99 -22.13
CA GLY A 34 5.21 -8.96 -21.19
C GLY A 34 4.39 -7.66 -21.24
N LEU A 35 5.03 -6.52 -21.50
CA LEU A 35 4.35 -5.25 -21.78
C LEU A 35 3.58 -5.31 -23.11
N GLY A 36 4.14 -5.98 -24.13
CA GLY A 36 3.46 -6.28 -25.39
C GLY A 36 2.22 -7.15 -25.20
N GLU A 37 2.33 -8.23 -24.42
CA GLU A 37 1.21 -9.10 -24.04
C GLU A 37 0.14 -8.33 -23.27
N PHE A 38 0.53 -7.46 -22.34
CA PHE A 38 -0.40 -6.63 -21.59
C PHE A 38 -1.15 -5.64 -22.50
N ARG A 39 -0.45 -5.01 -23.44
CA ARG A 39 -1.05 -4.13 -24.45
C ARG A 39 -2.06 -4.88 -25.32
N ASN A 40 -1.70 -6.06 -25.81
CA ASN A 40 -2.60 -6.91 -26.60
C ASN A 40 -3.83 -7.34 -25.78
N TYR A 41 -3.63 -7.64 -24.51
CA TYR A 41 -4.73 -7.97 -23.61
C TYR A 41 -5.69 -6.80 -23.41
N LEU A 42 -5.20 -5.57 -23.21
CA LEU A 42 -6.06 -4.40 -23.05
C LEU A 42 -6.87 -4.09 -24.32
N SER A 43 -6.27 -4.25 -25.51
CA SER A 43 -6.95 -4.00 -26.78
C SER A 43 -8.00 -5.06 -27.14
N GLN A 44 -7.87 -6.28 -26.62
CA GLN A 44 -8.80 -7.38 -26.85
C GLN A 44 -9.90 -7.51 -25.79
N THR A 45 -9.87 -6.69 -24.74
CA THR A 45 -10.84 -6.73 -23.63
C THR A 45 -11.72 -5.49 -23.61
N GLU A 46 -12.88 -5.58 -22.97
CA GLU A 46 -13.81 -4.45 -22.86
C GLU A 46 -13.11 -3.25 -22.20
N ASN A 47 -13.28 -2.05 -22.78
CA ASN A 47 -12.70 -0.83 -22.22
C ASN A 47 -13.51 -0.35 -20.99
N ILE A 48 -13.31 -1.03 -19.87
CA ILE A 48 -13.92 -0.71 -18.58
C ILE A 48 -12.92 -0.02 -17.64
N PRO A 49 -13.38 0.84 -16.72
CA PRO A 49 -12.49 1.47 -15.75
C PRO A 49 -11.71 0.46 -14.91
N GLY A 50 -10.39 0.58 -14.92
CA GLY A 50 -9.47 -0.18 -14.09
C GLY A 50 -9.21 0.50 -12.74
N LYS A 51 -8.84 -0.31 -11.75
CA LYS A 51 -8.28 0.17 -10.48
C LYS A 51 -6.87 -0.34 -10.37
N PHE A 52 -5.92 0.50 -9.97
CA PHE A 52 -4.55 0.06 -9.76
C PHE A 52 -4.28 -0.13 -8.28
N LEU A 53 -3.80 -1.30 -7.90
CA LEU A 53 -3.42 -1.65 -6.54
C LEU A 53 -1.93 -1.96 -6.50
N VAL A 54 -1.21 -1.16 -5.73
CA VAL A 54 0.23 -1.25 -5.52
C VAL A 54 0.50 -1.99 -4.21
N ASP A 55 1.45 -2.91 -4.25
CA ASP A 55 1.92 -3.67 -3.10
C ASP A 55 3.43 -3.93 -3.25
N VAL A 56 4.21 -2.90 -2.93
CA VAL A 56 5.66 -2.89 -3.13
C VAL A 56 6.41 -2.56 -1.84
N ILE A 57 7.71 -2.83 -1.82
CA ILE A 57 8.58 -2.48 -0.70
C ILE A 57 8.99 -1.00 -0.75
N GLU A 58 8.94 -0.40 -1.95
CA GLU A 58 9.21 1.01 -2.23
C GLU A 58 8.04 1.91 -1.81
N GLU A 59 7.65 1.79 -0.55
CA GLU A 59 6.64 2.61 0.11
C GLU A 59 7.18 3.11 1.43
N ASP A 60 6.85 4.36 1.77
CA ASP A 60 7.21 4.95 3.06
C ASP A 60 5.96 5.53 3.74
N PHE A 61 5.93 5.46 5.07
CA PHE A 61 4.86 5.99 5.91
C PHE A 61 5.45 6.73 7.10
N ARG A 62 5.10 8.01 7.24
CA ARG A 62 5.64 8.92 8.26
C ARG A 62 4.54 9.57 9.07
N ASN A 63 4.78 9.70 10.37
CA ASN A 63 3.88 10.39 11.29
C ASN A 63 4.48 11.75 11.63
N GLU A 64 3.78 12.82 11.26
CA GLU A 64 4.22 14.20 11.48
C GLU A 64 3.25 14.95 12.38
N LYS A 65 3.79 15.83 13.22
CA LYS A 65 2.99 16.72 14.07
C LYS A 65 2.91 18.08 13.39
N ILE A 66 1.69 18.56 13.19
CA ILE A 66 1.46 19.87 12.57
C ILE A 66 0.58 20.76 13.48
N PRO A 67 0.75 22.09 13.40
CA PRO A 67 -0.20 23.03 13.98
C PRO A 67 -1.66 22.65 13.70
N HIS A 68 -2.51 22.76 14.71
CA HIS A 68 -3.95 22.66 14.49
C HIS A 68 -4.46 23.95 13.83
N VAL A 69 -4.56 23.93 12.50
CA VAL A 69 -4.95 25.07 11.66
C VAL A 69 -6.12 24.73 10.75
N GLY A 70 -6.70 25.76 10.14
CA GLY A 70 -7.76 25.63 9.15
C GLY A 70 -7.34 24.80 7.93
N ARG A 71 -8.32 24.35 7.15
CA ARG A 71 -8.09 23.39 6.05
C ARG A 71 -7.06 23.86 5.00
N ASN A 72 -7.12 25.13 4.60
CA ASN A 72 -6.22 25.67 3.58
C ASN A 72 -4.76 25.73 4.08
N ASP A 73 -4.55 26.22 5.30
CA ASP A 73 -3.23 26.25 5.92
C ASP A 73 -2.70 24.84 6.17
N ARG A 74 -3.58 23.92 6.60
CA ARG A 74 -3.24 22.51 6.81
C ARG A 74 -2.74 21.86 5.52
N ASN A 75 -3.47 22.03 4.43
CA ASN A 75 -3.06 21.53 3.11
C ASN A 75 -1.72 22.14 2.69
N SER A 76 -1.50 23.43 2.96
CA SER A 76 -0.24 24.11 2.66
C SER A 76 0.93 23.58 3.50
N VAL A 77 0.70 23.26 4.78
CA VAL A 77 1.72 22.65 5.65
C VAL A 77 2.02 21.22 5.21
N ILE A 78 0.99 20.41 4.92
CA ILE A 78 1.14 19.04 4.42
C ILE A 78 1.89 19.03 3.09
N GLY A 79 1.55 19.92 2.14
CA GLY A 79 2.25 20.05 0.87
C GLY A 79 3.75 20.29 1.05
N ARG A 80 4.14 21.22 1.94
CA ARG A 80 5.56 21.45 2.26
C ARG A 80 6.25 20.24 2.88
N LEU A 81 5.54 19.44 3.68
CA LEU A 81 6.10 18.20 4.23
C LEU A 81 6.28 17.13 3.14
N ILE A 82 5.32 17.00 2.22
CA ILE A 82 5.44 16.14 1.06
C ILE A 82 6.62 16.57 0.19
N ASP A 83 6.77 17.86 -0.10
CA ASP A 83 7.91 18.38 -0.90
C ASP A 83 9.26 18.13 -0.22
N ARG A 84 9.28 18.16 1.11
CA ARG A 84 10.47 17.90 1.91
C ARG A 84 10.86 16.43 1.91
N TYR A 85 9.91 15.52 2.08
CA TYR A 85 10.20 14.09 2.27
C TYR A 85 10.09 13.26 0.97
N TYR A 86 9.23 13.66 0.04
CA TYR A 86 8.78 12.86 -1.10
C TYR A 86 8.83 13.65 -2.42
N ARG A 87 9.88 14.46 -2.61
CA ARG A 87 10.05 15.30 -3.81
C ARG A 87 9.90 14.53 -5.13
N ALA A 88 10.42 13.31 -5.20
CA ALA A 88 10.36 12.47 -6.41
C ALA A 88 9.01 11.73 -6.59
N SER A 89 8.10 11.84 -5.63
CA SER A 89 6.88 11.02 -5.54
C SER A 89 5.61 11.84 -5.32
N GLN A 90 5.62 13.14 -5.64
CA GLN A 90 4.53 14.08 -5.33
C GLN A 90 3.16 13.60 -5.85
N ASP A 91 3.12 12.99 -7.04
CA ASP A 91 1.90 12.47 -7.67
C ASP A 91 1.38 11.17 -7.04
N TYR A 92 2.20 10.52 -6.20
CA TYR A 92 1.92 9.23 -5.57
C TYR A 92 2.02 9.32 -4.05
N CYS A 93 1.53 10.43 -3.50
CA CYS A 93 1.48 10.70 -2.07
C CYS A 93 0.07 10.56 -1.49
N TYR A 94 0.02 10.24 -0.20
CA TYR A 94 -1.17 10.13 0.63
C TYR A 94 -0.99 10.93 1.91
N SER A 95 -2.07 11.52 2.43
CA SER A 95 -2.08 12.08 3.78
C SER A 95 -3.42 11.89 4.50
N GLU A 96 -3.38 11.62 5.80
CA GLU A 96 -4.55 11.49 6.66
C GLU A 96 -4.27 12.05 8.06
N VAL A 97 -5.18 12.85 8.60
CA VAL A 97 -5.10 13.27 10.00
C VAL A 97 -5.55 12.09 10.87
N ILE A 98 -4.60 11.44 11.54
CA ILE A 98 -4.83 10.23 12.30
C ILE A 98 -5.02 10.49 13.80
N GLY A 99 -4.72 11.69 14.29
CA GLY A 99 -4.86 11.97 15.71
C GLY A 99 -4.59 13.41 16.07
N ARG A 100 -4.54 13.65 17.38
CA ARG A 100 -4.22 14.93 17.97
C ARG A 100 -3.51 14.70 19.30
N ASP A 101 -2.44 15.46 19.54
CA ASP A 101 -1.79 15.45 20.84
C ASP A 101 -2.76 15.94 21.92
N LYS A 102 -2.81 15.22 23.04
CA LYS A 102 -3.65 15.59 24.18
C LYS A 102 -3.01 16.64 25.09
N LYS A 103 -1.70 16.85 24.95
CA LYS A 103 -0.88 17.75 25.79
C LYS A 103 -0.22 18.85 24.95
N GLY A 104 0.22 19.92 25.60
CA GLY A 104 0.88 21.04 24.93
C GLY A 104 -0.05 21.79 23.97
N ARG A 105 0.47 22.18 22.81
CA ARG A 105 -0.24 22.95 21.77
C ARG A 105 -1.39 22.19 21.10
N LYS A 106 -1.52 20.88 21.39
CA LYS A 106 -2.53 19.97 20.83
C LYS A 106 -2.44 19.91 19.31
N ASP A 107 -1.25 19.59 18.83
CA ASP A 107 -0.95 19.46 17.40
C ASP A 107 -1.70 18.29 16.78
N ASP A 108 -2.09 18.45 15.52
CA ASP A 108 -2.68 17.35 14.75
C ASP A 108 -1.55 16.38 14.36
N ILE A 109 -1.83 15.08 14.44
CA ILE A 109 -0.92 14.01 13.98
C ILE A 109 -1.38 13.60 12.59
N VAL A 110 -0.52 13.77 11.60
CA VAL A 110 -0.79 13.44 10.21
C VAL A 110 0.10 12.26 9.80
N LEU A 111 -0.54 11.23 9.25
CA LEU A 111 0.14 10.20 8.51
C LEU A 111 0.38 10.72 7.09
N LEU A 112 1.63 10.72 6.66
CA LEU A 112 2.04 10.88 5.27
C LEU A 112 2.43 9.50 4.74
N GLY A 113 2.10 9.21 3.49
CA GLY A 113 2.56 8.01 2.80
C GLY A 113 2.96 8.33 1.38
N ALA A 114 3.92 7.61 0.82
CA ALA A 114 4.30 7.77 -0.58
C ALA A 114 4.86 6.47 -1.17
N MET A 115 4.70 6.30 -2.48
CA MET A 115 5.49 5.34 -3.25
C MET A 115 6.86 5.96 -3.53
N THR A 116 7.92 5.45 -2.93
CA THR A 116 9.26 6.07 -2.98
C THR A 116 9.97 5.88 -4.32
N ASN A 117 9.53 4.90 -5.12
CA ASN A 117 10.00 4.70 -6.49
C ASN A 117 8.84 4.55 -7.49
N PRO A 118 8.20 5.66 -7.90
CA PRO A 118 7.08 5.62 -8.83
C PRO A 118 7.41 5.05 -10.21
N GLN A 119 8.69 5.03 -10.59
CA GLN A 119 9.14 4.52 -11.88
C GLN A 119 8.82 3.03 -12.08
N LEU A 120 8.61 2.27 -10.98
CA LEU A 120 8.23 0.86 -11.06
C LEU A 120 6.87 0.63 -11.72
N ILE A 121 5.94 1.57 -11.60
CA ILE A 121 4.61 1.45 -12.21
C ILE A 121 4.49 2.16 -13.55
N GLN A 122 5.46 3.03 -13.92
CA GLN A 122 5.36 3.83 -15.14
C GLN A 122 5.23 3.00 -16.42
N PRO A 123 5.99 1.90 -16.63
CA PRO A 123 5.82 1.08 -17.83
C PRO A 123 4.39 0.55 -17.99
N TRP A 124 3.75 0.18 -16.88
CA TRP A 124 2.37 -0.29 -16.86
C TRP A 124 1.37 0.84 -17.10
N LEU A 125 1.59 2.01 -16.50
CA LEU A 125 0.75 3.18 -16.70
C LEU A 125 0.81 3.69 -18.14
N SER A 126 1.98 3.69 -18.77
CA SER A 126 2.14 4.06 -20.18
C SER A 126 1.32 3.15 -21.08
N VAL A 127 1.34 1.83 -20.88
CA VAL A 127 0.51 0.91 -21.68
C VAL A 127 -0.98 1.13 -21.44
N ILE A 128 -1.40 1.43 -20.21
CA ILE A 128 -2.80 1.74 -19.87
C ILE A 128 -3.26 3.02 -20.57
N ASP A 129 -2.41 4.05 -20.59
CA ASP A 129 -2.66 5.33 -21.25
C ASP A 129 -2.69 5.20 -22.78
N GLU A 130 -1.71 4.49 -23.37
CA GLU A 130 -1.67 4.15 -24.80
C GLU A 130 -2.94 3.42 -25.27
N CYS A 131 -3.51 2.55 -24.43
CA CYS A 131 -4.74 1.81 -24.73
C CYS A 131 -6.02 2.60 -24.37
N GLU A 132 -5.89 3.85 -23.94
CA GLU A 132 -6.99 4.73 -23.51
C GLU A 132 -7.91 4.06 -22.47
N VAL A 133 -7.32 3.28 -21.56
CA VAL A 133 -8.05 2.58 -20.51
C VAL A 133 -8.27 3.52 -19.32
N PRO A 134 -9.54 3.84 -18.95
CA PRO A 134 -9.80 4.73 -17.83
C PRO A 134 -9.29 4.13 -16.52
N LEU A 135 -8.51 4.90 -15.74
CA LEU A 135 -8.14 4.55 -14.38
C LEU A 135 -9.02 5.30 -13.38
N SER A 136 -9.66 4.54 -12.47
CA SER A 136 -10.42 5.11 -11.36
C SER A 136 -9.52 5.68 -10.25
N GLY A 137 -8.25 5.28 -10.24
CA GLY A 137 -7.29 5.67 -9.22
C GLY A 137 -6.24 4.59 -8.97
N ILE A 138 -5.26 4.97 -8.16
CA ILE A 138 -4.14 4.15 -7.72
C ILE A 138 -4.21 4.11 -6.19
N TRP A 139 -4.20 2.92 -5.63
CA TRP A 139 -4.23 2.70 -4.19
C TRP A 139 -3.09 1.77 -3.79
N THR A 140 -2.68 1.88 -2.53
CA THR A 140 -1.74 0.94 -1.94
C THR A 140 -2.45 -0.01 -0.96
N LEU A 141 -1.92 -1.23 -0.86
CA LEU A 141 -2.46 -2.32 -0.06
C LEU A 141 -2.65 -1.97 1.44
N PRO A 142 -1.70 -1.32 2.17
CA PRO A 142 -1.87 -0.95 3.58
C PRO A 142 -3.07 -0.03 3.84
N ILE A 143 -3.38 0.87 2.90
CA ILE A 143 -4.52 1.79 3.06
C ILE A 143 -5.83 1.03 2.91
N ILE A 144 -5.91 0.12 1.93
CA ILE A 144 -7.13 -0.67 1.69
C ILE A 144 -7.32 -1.74 2.76
N SER A 145 -6.24 -2.32 3.30
CA SER A 145 -6.29 -3.39 4.30
C SER A 145 -6.95 -2.95 5.62
N LYS A 146 -7.06 -1.64 5.90
CA LYS A 146 -7.91 -1.07 6.97
C LYS A 146 -9.33 -1.64 6.98
N LYS A 147 -9.88 -1.98 5.81
CA LYS A 147 -11.23 -2.58 5.70
C LYS A 147 -11.30 -3.99 6.27
N LEU A 148 -10.20 -4.74 6.25
CA LEU A 148 -10.12 -6.10 6.79
C LEU A 148 -10.26 -6.12 8.31
N LEU A 149 -9.82 -5.08 9.01
CA LEU A 149 -9.93 -4.98 10.48
C LEU A 149 -11.36 -5.18 10.98
N LYS A 150 -12.36 -4.68 10.22
CA LYS A 150 -13.78 -4.89 10.55
C LYS A 150 -14.22 -6.33 10.35
N VAL A 151 -13.68 -7.00 9.34
CA VAL A 151 -13.99 -8.40 9.01
C VAL A 151 -13.44 -9.34 10.08
N ILE A 152 -12.18 -9.12 10.50
CA ILE A 152 -11.52 -9.92 11.54
C ILE A 152 -11.82 -9.42 12.97
N LYS A 153 -12.69 -8.42 13.13
CA LYS A 153 -13.09 -7.83 14.42
C LYS A 153 -11.92 -7.28 15.27
N ALA A 154 -10.86 -6.80 14.62
CA ALA A 154 -9.67 -6.22 15.25
C ALA A 154 -9.59 -4.70 15.03
N THR A 155 -10.61 -3.97 15.51
CA THR A 155 -10.75 -2.52 15.22
C THR A 155 -10.27 -1.58 16.33
N SER A 156 -9.91 -2.11 17.50
CA SER A 156 -9.54 -1.33 18.68
C SER A 156 -8.14 -1.69 19.17
N GLY A 157 -7.46 -0.74 19.80
CA GLY A 157 -6.12 -0.94 20.33
C GLY A 157 -5.08 -1.01 19.23
N CYS A 158 -3.95 -1.64 19.54
CA CYS A 158 -2.82 -1.80 18.65
C CYS A 158 -2.93 -3.13 17.90
N VAL A 159 -3.00 -3.09 16.58
CA VAL A 159 -3.15 -4.28 15.72
C VAL A 159 -2.07 -4.27 14.66
N LEU A 160 -1.21 -5.29 14.68
CA LEU A 160 -0.27 -5.55 13.59
C LEU A 160 -0.90 -6.57 12.65
N LEU A 161 -1.36 -6.10 11.48
CA LEU A 161 -1.85 -6.98 10.43
C LEU A 161 -0.64 -7.53 9.66
N VAL A 162 -0.45 -8.84 9.74
CA VAL A 162 0.56 -9.56 8.97
C VAL A 162 -0.14 -10.30 7.84
N SER A 163 0.33 -10.10 6.62
CA SER A 163 -0.25 -10.73 5.44
C SER A 163 0.83 -11.04 4.42
N GLN A 164 0.68 -12.18 3.74
CA GLN A 164 1.52 -12.57 2.64
C GLN A 164 0.76 -12.43 1.32
N GLN A 165 1.38 -11.77 0.35
CA GLN A 165 0.81 -11.57 -0.97
C GLN A 165 1.59 -12.32 -2.06
N VAL A 166 2.90 -12.45 -1.87
CA VAL A 166 3.80 -13.26 -2.68
C VAL A 166 4.72 -14.05 -1.75
N ASN A 167 5.24 -15.19 -2.23
CA ASN A 167 6.00 -16.10 -1.37
C ASN A 167 7.32 -15.49 -0.86
N SER A 168 7.83 -14.47 -1.53
CA SER A 168 9.10 -13.81 -1.20
C SER A 168 9.01 -12.72 -0.14
N ASN A 169 7.82 -12.34 0.33
CA ASN A 169 7.70 -11.28 1.33
C ASN A 169 6.47 -11.42 2.23
N VAL A 170 6.54 -10.74 3.38
CA VAL A 170 5.41 -10.50 4.26
C VAL A 170 5.23 -9.00 4.45
N ARG A 171 3.98 -8.55 4.33
CA ARG A 171 3.59 -7.19 4.69
C ARG A 171 3.13 -7.14 6.14
N GLN A 172 3.60 -6.14 6.84
CA GLN A 172 3.29 -5.89 8.23
C GLN A 172 2.78 -4.46 8.36
N THR A 173 1.48 -4.33 8.63
CA THR A 173 0.79 -3.04 8.68
C THR A 173 0.27 -2.78 10.09
N LEU A 174 0.80 -1.74 10.72
CA LEU A 174 0.40 -1.32 12.05
C LEU A 174 -0.83 -0.42 11.99
N PHE A 175 -1.86 -0.80 12.73
CA PHE A 175 -3.03 0.00 13.00
C PHE A 175 -3.16 0.33 14.48
N ARG A 176 -3.69 1.53 14.77
CA ARG A 176 -4.12 1.92 16.11
C ARG A 176 -5.54 2.46 16.04
N ASP A 177 -6.45 1.82 16.76
CA ASP A 177 -7.89 2.16 16.76
C ASP A 177 -8.46 2.28 15.34
N GLY A 178 -8.07 1.33 14.48
CA GLY A 178 -8.50 1.26 13.08
C GLY A 178 -7.84 2.28 12.15
N LYS A 179 -6.88 3.09 12.61
CA LYS A 179 -6.13 4.05 11.78
C LYS A 179 -4.78 3.47 11.41
N LEU A 180 -4.39 3.62 10.14
CA LEU A 180 -3.06 3.23 9.67
C LEU A 180 -2.02 4.09 10.38
N ILE A 181 -0.94 3.47 10.86
CA ILE A 181 0.16 4.16 11.56
C ILE A 181 1.48 3.95 10.80
N SER A 182 1.72 2.75 10.31
CA SER A 182 2.91 2.40 9.52
C SER A 182 2.65 1.13 8.72
N SER A 183 3.41 0.93 7.66
CA SER A 183 3.49 -0.36 6.98
C SER A 183 4.90 -0.57 6.47
N ARG A 184 5.34 -1.83 6.48
CA ARG A 184 6.57 -2.26 5.82
C ARG A 184 6.38 -3.62 5.17
N GLN A 185 7.21 -3.92 4.18
CA GLN A 185 7.43 -5.29 3.73
C GLN A 185 8.77 -5.78 4.26
N SER A 186 8.82 -7.08 4.56
CA SER A 186 10.03 -7.81 4.89
C SER A 186 10.17 -8.98 3.94
N ILE A 187 11.39 -9.26 3.50
CA ILE A 187 11.68 -10.42 2.65
C ILE A 187 11.62 -11.67 3.52
N ILE A 188 10.99 -12.71 2.99
CA ILE A 188 11.03 -14.07 3.52
C ILE A 188 11.39 -15.03 2.39
N ASN A 189 12.13 -16.09 2.70
CA ASN A 189 12.54 -17.08 1.69
C ASN A 189 11.64 -18.32 1.81
N GLN A 190 10.38 -18.18 1.43
CA GLN A 190 9.45 -19.32 1.40
C GLN A 190 9.59 -20.09 0.09
N ASP A 191 9.49 -21.41 0.19
CA ASP A 191 9.39 -22.28 -0.97
C ASP A 191 8.13 -21.95 -1.79
N ILE A 192 8.23 -22.11 -3.11
CA ILE A 192 7.09 -21.92 -4.01
C ILE A 192 6.10 -23.09 -3.89
N GLU A 193 6.60 -24.29 -3.60
CA GLU A 193 5.81 -25.52 -3.56
C GLU A 193 5.31 -25.88 -2.15
N ASP A 194 5.91 -25.29 -1.10
CA ASP A 194 5.53 -25.55 0.30
C ASP A 194 5.34 -24.26 1.10
N ILE A 195 4.08 -24.00 1.47
CA ILE A 195 3.69 -22.84 2.27
C ILE A 195 3.57 -23.12 3.77
N SER A 196 3.76 -24.38 4.21
CA SER A 196 3.50 -24.80 5.59
C SER A 196 4.36 -24.06 6.63
N ASN A 197 5.58 -23.68 6.25
CA ASN A 197 6.55 -23.03 7.13
C ASN A 197 6.40 -21.50 7.22
N ILE A 198 5.29 -20.91 6.74
CA ILE A 198 5.10 -19.45 6.76
C ILE A 198 5.21 -18.85 8.16
N GLY A 199 4.72 -19.56 9.18
CA GLY A 199 4.78 -19.11 10.57
C GLY A 199 6.22 -18.92 11.04
N GLU A 200 7.07 -19.91 10.80
CA GLU A 200 8.49 -19.92 11.19
C GLU A 200 9.29 -18.84 10.43
N LEU A 201 8.96 -18.63 9.16
CA LEU A 201 9.62 -17.61 8.32
C LEU A 201 9.18 -16.18 8.68
N ALA A 202 7.91 -15.99 9.02
CA ALA A 202 7.36 -14.68 9.34
C ALA A 202 7.71 -14.24 10.78
N GLU A 203 7.78 -15.16 11.74
CA GLU A 203 8.07 -14.86 13.15
C GLU A 203 9.26 -13.92 13.38
N PRO A 204 10.48 -14.19 12.86
CA PRO A 204 11.62 -13.29 13.10
C PRO A 204 11.39 -11.90 12.50
N GLU A 205 10.71 -11.80 11.37
CA GLU A 205 10.38 -10.54 10.73
C GLU A 205 9.31 -9.76 11.50
N VAL A 206 8.37 -10.46 12.14
CA VAL A 206 7.38 -9.86 13.04
C VAL A 206 8.04 -9.33 14.30
N ASN A 207 8.92 -10.10 14.92
CA ASN A 207 9.66 -9.68 16.13
C ASN A 207 10.52 -8.44 15.86
N ARG A 208 11.29 -8.43 14.76
CA ARG A 208 12.06 -7.25 14.32
C ARG A 208 11.18 -6.03 14.11
N THR A 209 9.98 -6.21 13.55
CA THR A 209 9.04 -5.11 13.36
C THR A 209 8.51 -4.59 14.68
N ILE A 210 8.15 -5.46 15.63
CA ILE A 210 7.69 -5.04 16.96
C ILE A 210 8.79 -4.24 17.67
N GLU A 211 10.04 -4.70 17.64
CA GLU A 211 11.20 -3.99 18.20
C GLU A 211 11.40 -2.61 17.57
N PHE A 212 11.36 -2.54 16.24
CA PHE A 212 11.44 -1.29 15.49
C PHE A 212 10.32 -0.31 15.88
N LEU A 213 9.08 -0.81 15.97
CA LEU A 213 7.92 0.00 16.35
C LEU A 213 8.01 0.49 17.80
N ARG A 214 8.54 -0.32 18.72
CA ARG A 214 8.83 0.09 20.11
C ARG A 214 9.88 1.19 20.15
N ALA A 215 10.96 1.07 19.37
CA ALA A 215 12.00 2.11 19.27
C ALA A 215 11.44 3.45 18.76
N GLN A 216 10.37 3.42 17.95
CA GLN A 216 9.66 4.61 17.50
C GLN A 216 8.54 5.09 18.45
N ASN A 217 8.38 4.46 19.62
CA ASN A 217 7.27 4.71 20.55
C ASN A 217 5.86 4.52 19.92
N LEU A 218 5.76 3.67 18.90
CA LEU A 218 4.50 3.33 18.21
C LEU A 218 3.79 2.12 18.83
N VAL A 219 4.47 1.36 19.68
CA VAL A 219 3.91 0.25 20.48
C VAL A 219 4.50 0.36 21.88
N ALA A 220 3.74 -0.05 22.90
CA ALA A 220 4.23 -0.06 24.27
C ALA A 220 5.40 -1.07 24.43
N VAL A 221 6.30 -0.77 25.35
CA VAL A 221 7.26 -1.74 25.87
C VAL A 221 6.51 -2.52 26.96
N ASP A 222 6.44 -3.83 26.81
CA ASP A 222 5.88 -4.72 27.84
C ASP A 222 6.84 -4.82 29.03
#